data_AF-T1DCJ7-F1
#
_entry.id   AF-T1DCJ7-F1
#
_cell.length_a   1.000
_cell.length_b   1.000
_cell.length_c   1.000
_cell.angle_alpha   90.00
_cell.angle_beta   90.00
_cell.angle_gamma   90.00
#
_symmetry.space_group_name_H-M   'P 1'
#
loop_
_entity.id
_entity.type
_entity.pdbx_description
1 polymer ?
#
loop_
_entity_poly.entity_id
_entity_poly.type
_entity_poly.pdbx_seq_one_letter_code
_entity_poly.pdbx_strand_id
1 'polypeptide(L)'
;KAEALLRPQLDDSDAPEVYRIYGRAAELAGLKIRAAEAFADATFLSGHAAAALDQLTRLSQRADLDYAQRARIDARIAWLTPIVLDQRRLRANSGATGGSDDL
;
A
#
# COMPACT_ATOMS: atom_id res chain seq x y z
N LYS A 1 -0.65 -3.46 24.78
CA LYS A 1 -1.35 -2.67 23.73
C LYS A 1 -1.74 -3.62 22.60
N ALA A 2 -2.92 -3.46 21.99
CA ALA A 2 -3.45 -4.38 20.95
C ALA A 2 -2.57 -4.47 19.69
N GLU A 3 -1.92 -3.37 19.28
CA GLU A 3 -1.00 -3.33 18.13
C GLU A 3 0.13 -4.38 18.21
N ALA A 4 0.76 -4.50 19.38
CA ALA A 4 1.84 -5.46 19.60
C ALA A 4 1.39 -6.93 19.48
N LEU A 5 0.10 -7.22 19.71
CA LEU A 5 -0.48 -8.56 19.59
C LEU A 5 -0.79 -8.92 18.13
N LEU A 6 -1.10 -7.92 17.29
CA LEU A 6 -1.44 -8.11 15.88
C LEU A 6 -0.22 -8.16 14.96
N ARG A 7 0.91 -7.57 15.38
CA ARG A 7 2.12 -7.49 14.55
C ARG A 7 2.61 -8.84 14.01
N PRO A 8 2.65 -9.95 14.79
CA PRO A 8 3.04 -11.26 14.26
C PRO A 8 2.03 -11.86 13.26
N GLN A 9 0.75 -11.47 13.33
CA GLN A 9 -0.27 -11.97 12.40
C GLN A 9 -0.19 -11.34 11.01
N LEU A 10 0.51 -10.20 10.88
CA LEU A 10 0.79 -9.58 9.58
C LEU A 10 1.78 -10.40 8.74
N ASP A 11 2.57 -11.27 9.37
CA ASP A 11 3.57 -12.08 8.65
C ASP A 11 2.92 -13.27 7.91
N ASP A 12 1.70 -13.67 8.28
CA ASP A 12 0.99 -14.87 7.76
C ASP A 12 -0.34 -14.57 7.03
N SER A 13 -0.70 -13.29 6.86
CA SER A 13 -2.04 -12.92 6.37
C SER A 13 -1.98 -11.91 5.22
N ASP A 14 -2.44 -12.32 4.04
CA ASP A 14 -2.72 -11.42 2.91
C ASP A 14 -4.13 -10.77 2.99
N ALA A 15 -4.85 -10.95 4.10
CA ALA A 15 -6.20 -10.41 4.25
C ALA A 15 -6.18 -8.88 4.49
N PRO A 16 -6.83 -8.07 3.62
CA PRO A 16 -6.83 -6.61 3.77
C PRO A 16 -7.47 -6.12 5.08
N GLU A 17 -8.40 -6.89 5.67
CA GLU A 17 -9.07 -6.50 6.91
C GLU A 17 -8.13 -6.50 8.11
N VAL A 18 -7.21 -7.47 8.20
CA VAL A 18 -6.21 -7.56 9.28
C VAL A 18 -5.36 -6.27 9.31
N TYR A 19 -4.91 -5.80 8.14
CA TYR A 19 -4.17 -4.55 8.02
C TYR A 19 -5.00 -3.32 8.38
N ARG A 20 -6.31 -3.29 8.05
CA ARG A 20 -7.20 -2.19 8.48
C ARG A 20 -7.38 -2.16 10.00
N ILE A 21 -7.58 -3.32 10.61
CA ILE A 21 -7.74 -3.45 12.07
C ILE A 21 -6.44 -3.01 12.76
N TYR A 22 -5.30 -3.49 12.29
CA TYR A 22 -4.00 -3.06 12.81
C TYR A 22 -3.79 -1.55 12.62
N GLY A 23 -4.10 -1.00 11.44
CA GLY A 23 -4.00 0.42 11.16
C GLY A 23 -4.84 1.26 12.13
N ARG A 24 -6.08 0.84 12.40
CA ARG A 24 -6.95 1.48 13.37
C ARG A 24 -6.41 1.38 14.80
N ALA A 25 -5.88 0.22 15.20
CA ALA A 25 -5.28 0.03 16.52
C ALA A 25 -4.03 0.91 16.71
N ALA A 26 -3.18 1.02 15.67
CA ALA A 26 -2.00 1.87 15.65
C ALA A 26 -2.38 3.36 15.74
N GLU A 27 -3.41 3.78 15.02
CA GLU A 27 -3.94 5.15 15.08
C GLU A 27 -4.40 5.51 16.50
N LEU A 28 -5.23 4.65 17.12
CA LEU A 28 -5.69 4.82 18.51
C LEU A 28 -4.54 4.82 19.52
N ALA A 29 -3.43 4.14 19.20
CA ALA A 29 -2.23 4.10 20.03
C ALA A 29 -1.29 5.31 19.81
N GLY A 30 -1.61 6.22 18.89
CA GLY A 30 -0.80 7.39 18.53
C GLY A 30 0.32 7.10 17.52
N LEU A 31 0.38 5.88 16.98
CA LEU A 31 1.42 5.40 16.07
C LEU A 31 1.07 5.77 14.61
N LYS A 32 0.97 7.08 14.33
CA LYS A 32 0.43 7.62 13.07
C LYS A 32 1.11 7.08 11.80
N ILE A 33 2.44 6.94 11.82
CA ILE A 33 3.19 6.40 10.68
C ILE A 33 2.85 4.93 10.45
N ARG A 34 2.82 4.12 11.51
CA ARG A 34 2.43 2.70 11.43
C ARG A 34 1.00 2.52 10.92
N ALA A 35 0.09 3.37 11.35
CA ALA A 35 -1.28 3.36 10.87
C ALA A 35 -1.35 3.64 9.36
N ALA A 36 -0.65 4.66 8.89
CA ALA A 36 -0.61 5.01 7.47
C ALA A 36 0.00 3.90 6.59
N GLU A 37 1.11 3.28 7.03
CA GLU A 37 1.69 2.13 6.34
C GLU A 37 0.67 0.98 6.21
N ALA A 38 -0.05 0.67 7.29
CA ALA A 38 -1.03 -0.42 7.30
C ALA A 38 -2.24 -0.15 6.39
N PHE A 39 -2.72 1.09 6.33
CA PHE A 39 -3.80 1.44 5.42
C PHE A 39 -3.37 1.38 3.95
N ALA A 40 -2.11 1.70 3.65
CA ALA A 40 -1.55 1.51 2.31
C ALA A 40 -1.44 0.03 1.94
N ASP A 41 -0.95 -0.80 2.86
CA ASP A 41 -0.87 -2.26 2.67
C ASP A 41 -2.29 -2.85 2.44
N ALA A 42 -3.29 -2.46 3.24
CA ALA A 42 -4.68 -2.86 3.04
C ALA A 42 -5.26 -2.40 1.68
N THR A 43 -4.91 -1.19 1.23
CA THR A 43 -5.33 -0.65 -0.07
C THR A 43 -4.74 -1.46 -1.21
N PHE A 44 -3.45 -1.82 -1.12
CA PHE A 44 -2.77 -2.69 -2.08
C PHE A 44 -3.42 -4.06 -2.15
N LEU A 45 -3.59 -4.74 -1.01
CA LEU A 45 -4.19 -6.08 -0.93
C LEU A 45 -5.66 -6.10 -1.42
N SER A 46 -6.32 -4.95 -1.42
CA SER A 46 -7.66 -4.79 -2.01
C SER A 46 -7.64 -4.56 -3.54
N GLY A 47 -6.49 -4.72 -4.20
CA GLY A 47 -6.33 -4.57 -5.65
C GLY A 47 -6.05 -3.15 -6.13
N HIS A 48 -5.88 -2.17 -5.24
CA HIS A 48 -5.74 -0.75 -5.58
C HIS A 48 -4.27 -0.29 -5.51
N ALA A 49 -3.38 -0.99 -6.22
CA ALA A 49 -1.92 -0.76 -6.13
C ALA A 49 -1.50 0.67 -6.45
N ALA A 50 -2.12 1.32 -7.44
CA ALA A 50 -1.82 2.72 -7.78
C ALA A 50 -2.18 3.69 -6.64
N ALA A 51 -3.30 3.44 -5.94
CA ALA A 51 -3.71 4.26 -4.81
C ALA A 51 -2.81 4.03 -3.59
N ALA A 52 -2.41 2.77 -3.34
CA ALA A 52 -1.45 2.45 -2.29
C ALA A 52 -0.09 3.12 -2.52
N LEU A 53 0.41 3.11 -3.76
CA LEU A 53 1.66 3.78 -4.13
C LEU A 53 1.58 5.30 -3.89
N ASP A 54 0.47 5.93 -4.25
CA ASP A 54 0.24 7.36 -3.99
C ASP A 54 0.19 7.66 -2.47
N GLN A 55 -0.50 6.83 -1.68
CA GLN A 55 -0.51 6.96 -0.22
C GLN A 55 0.91 6.89 0.38
N LEU A 56 1.71 5.90 -0.04
CA LEU A 56 3.09 5.75 0.43
C LEU A 56 4.00 6.90 -0.03
N THR A 57 3.81 7.40 -1.25
CA THR A 57 4.57 8.54 -1.79
C THR A 57 4.28 9.82 -1.01
N ARG A 58 3.01 10.05 -0.62
CA ARG A 58 2.67 11.17 0.28
C ARG A 58 3.23 10.97 1.68
N LEU A 59 3.23 9.72 2.17
CA LEU A 59 3.77 9.39 3.48
C LEU A 59 5.29 9.64 3.54
N SER A 60 6.05 9.30 2.49
CA SER A 60 7.50 9.49 2.45
C SER A 60 7.93 10.96 2.48
N GLN A 61 7.05 11.88 2.09
CA GLN A 61 7.32 13.33 2.11
C GLN A 61 7.23 13.94 3.51
N ARG A 62 6.78 13.19 4.53
CA ARG A 62 6.70 13.71 5.89
C ARG A 62 8.08 13.96 6.50
N ALA A 63 8.19 15.07 7.22
CA ALA A 63 9.43 15.48 7.90
C ALA A 63 9.68 14.76 9.24
N ASP A 64 8.64 14.16 9.84
CA ASP A 64 8.70 13.48 11.13
C ASP A 64 9.08 11.99 11.03
N LEU A 65 9.54 11.53 9.87
CA LEU A 65 10.02 10.16 9.68
C LEU A 65 11.43 9.98 10.23
N ASP A 66 11.60 8.94 11.05
CA ASP A 66 12.94 8.47 11.39
C ASP A 66 13.60 7.73 10.20
N TYR A 67 14.91 7.50 10.29
CA TYR A 67 15.68 6.84 9.23
C TYR A 67 15.14 5.45 8.88
N ALA A 68 14.76 4.64 9.87
CA ALA A 68 14.28 3.28 9.65
C ALA A 68 12.87 3.26 9.06
N GLN A 69 12.00 4.20 9.46
CA GLN A 69 10.67 4.42 8.88
C GLN A 69 10.79 4.83 7.41
N ARG A 70 11.66 5.81 7.12
CA ARG A 70 11.90 6.27 5.75
C ARG A 70 12.38 5.12 4.85
N ALA A 71 13.45 4.43 5.25
CA ALA A 71 13.98 3.31 4.48
C ALA A 71 12.92 2.23 4.19
N ARG A 72 12.08 1.93 5.18
CA ARG A 72 11.00 0.94 5.04
C ARG A 72 9.88 1.41 4.10
N ILE A 73 9.50 2.69 4.14
CA ILE A 73 8.51 3.27 3.22
C ILE A 73 9.06 3.29 1.79
N ASP A 74 10.31 3.73 1.62
CA ASP A 74 10.97 3.81 0.32
C ASP A 74 11.12 2.41 -0.31
N ALA A 75 11.42 1.39 0.48
CA ALA A 75 11.45 0.00 0.02
C ALA A 75 10.08 -0.48 -0.50
N ARG A 76 8.99 -0.14 0.19
CA ARG A 76 7.63 -0.44 -0.32
C ARG A 76 7.32 0.32 -1.60
N ILE A 77 7.65 1.61 -1.70
CA ILE A 77 7.47 2.41 -2.93
C ILE A 77 8.21 1.73 -4.10
N ALA A 78 9.47 1.35 -3.89
CA ALA A 78 10.28 0.69 -4.91
C ALA A 78 9.67 -0.65 -5.37
N TRP A 79 9.08 -1.42 -4.45
CA TRP A 79 8.39 -2.68 -4.77
C TRP A 79 7.05 -2.48 -5.50
N LEU A 80 6.23 -1.51 -5.08
CA LEU A 80 4.92 -1.23 -5.70
C LEU A 80 5.03 -0.59 -7.10
N THR A 81 6.08 0.20 -7.34
CA THR A 81 6.26 0.93 -8.60
C THR A 81 6.19 0.06 -9.85
N PRO A 82 6.97 -1.04 -10.00
CA PRO A 82 6.90 -1.88 -11.19
C PRO A 82 5.51 -2.51 -11.38
N ILE A 83 4.84 -2.92 -10.29
CA ILE A 83 3.48 -3.48 -10.35
C ILE A 83 2.49 -2.48 -10.96
N VAL A 84 2.55 -1.21 -10.54
CA VAL A 84 1.67 -0.16 -11.06
C VAL A 84 1.98 0.15 -12.53
N LEU A 85 3.25 0.16 -12.93
CA LEU A 85 3.64 0.36 -14.33
C LEU A 85 3.12 -0.77 -15.23
N ASP A 86 3.21 -2.02 -14.78
CA ASP A 86 2.69 -3.17 -15.51
C ASP A 86 1.16 -3.12 -15.62
N GLN A 87 0.45 -2.77 -14.54
CA GLN A 87 -1.01 -2.58 -14.59
C GLN A 87 -1.43 -1.51 -15.60
N ARG A 88 -0.68 -0.41 -15.71
CA ARG A 88 -0.92 0.66 -16.70
C ARG A 88 -0.68 0.15 -18.12
N ARG A 89 0.40 -0.62 -18.33
CA ARG A 89 0.72 -1.22 -19.62
C ARG A 89 -0.36 -2.20 -20.08
N LEU A 90 -0.84 -3.07 -19.19
CA LEU A 90 -1.91 -4.02 -19.50
C LEU A 90 -3.20 -3.30 -19.87
N ARG A 91 -3.60 -2.27 -19.11
CA ARG A 91 -4.79 -1.46 -19.44
C ARG A 91 -4.69 -0.77 -20.79
N ALA A 92 -3.51 -0.22 -21.13
CA ALA A 92 -3.29 0.40 -22.44
C ALA A 92 -3.40 -0.62 -23.58
N ASN A 93 -2.84 -1.82 -23.41
CA ASN A 93 -2.93 -2.90 -24.39
C ASN A 93 -4.36 -3.43 -24.54
N SER A 94 -5.11 -3.60 -23.45
CA SER A 94 -6.51 -4.02 -23.49
C SER A 94 -7.42 -3.02 -24.22
N GLY A 95 -7.13 -1.72 -24.11
CA GLY A 95 -7.83 -0.68 -24.86
C GLY A 95 -7.53 -0.68 -26.37
N ALA A 96 -6.32 -1.13 -26.78
CA ALA A 96 -5.92 -1.19 -28.18
C ALA A 96 -6.54 -2.36 -28.95
N THR A 97 -6.95 -3.45 -28.27
CA THR A 97 -7.54 -4.63 -28.90
C THR A 97 -9.05 -4.50 -29.15
N GLY A 98 -9.73 -3.51 -28.56
CA GLY A 98 -11.18 -3.30 -28.71
C GLY A 98 -11.61 -2.34 -29.82
N GLY A 99 -10.68 -1.82 -30.63
CA GLY A 99 -10.92 -0.76 -31.63
C GLY A 99 -10.82 -1.19 -33.09
N SER A 100 -10.85 -2.50 -33.39
CA SER A 100 -10.67 -3.03 -34.76
C SER A 100 -11.90 -3.75 -35.35
N ASP A 101 -13.07 -3.62 -34.72
CA ASP A 101 -14.31 -4.31 -35.15
C ASP A 101 -15.43 -3.35 -35.64
N ASP A 102 -15.07 -2.14 -36.09
CA ASP A 102 -15.99 -1.26 -36.80
C ASP A 102 -15.68 -1.31 -38.31
N LEU A 103 -16.46 -2.14 -39.02
CA LEU A 103 -16.56 -2.23 -40.49
C LEU A 103 -17.25 -1.00 -41.09
#